data_AF-A0A0B8QJ10-F1
#
_entry.id   AF-A0A0B8QJ10-F1
#
_cell.length_a   1.000
_cell.length_b   1.000
_cell.length_c   1.000
_cell.angle_alpha   90.00
_cell.angle_beta   90.00
_cell.angle_gamma   90.00
#
_symmetry.space_group_name_H-M   'P 1'
#
loop_
_entity.id
_entity.type
_entity.pdbx_description
1 polymer ?
#
loop_
_entity_poly.entity_id
_entity_poly.type
_entity_poly.pdbx_seq_one_letter_code
_entity_poly.pdbx_strand_id
1 'polypeptide(L)'
;MVYKGQLTTEQVPQYFLDLQNPTMVTALALVHSRFSTNTFPRWRLAQPFRYIAHNGEINTVRGNLNWMKAREAIIESDLFTQAEIDMLLPICQEGSSDSANFDMALELLVLSGRSLPHALMMLIPEAWQENKNMDPKRRAFYQYHANIMEPWDGPASVCFTDGVQVGATLDRNGLRPSRYTVTKDDFLVMASESGVVEIEPENVEFRGRLQPGRIFVADLEQGRIISDEEVKDSIATAQPYEKWVEENLLSLKKLPDAENEFSQPSPEKLLHKQQAFGVSSEEVNEIIVPMAKDGKEPLSAMGADWPLAVLSHQSQHLSNYFKQLFAQVTNPPIDPIRERMVMSLNTYLGKDQNLLTETPEHCQKVELESPVLSNSELEKLRAIDNEHLQAKTLDIVFQASEEEGKLERA
;
A
#
# COMPACT_ATOMS: atom_id res chain seq x y z
N MET A 1 14.21 22.30 -9.32
CA MET A 1 13.22 23.22 -9.97
C MET A 1 12.29 22.38 -10.83
N VAL A 2 11.01 22.77 -10.98
CA VAL A 2 10.03 22.03 -11.80
C VAL A 2 9.29 22.99 -12.73
N TYR A 3 9.47 22.81 -14.05
CA TYR A 3 8.67 23.47 -15.08
C TYR A 3 7.54 22.54 -15.50
N LYS A 4 6.30 22.91 -15.19
CA LYS A 4 5.12 22.08 -15.50
C LYS A 4 3.89 22.92 -15.81
N GLY A 5 3.00 22.36 -16.60
CA GLY A 5 1.78 23.04 -16.98
C GLY A 5 0.82 22.17 -17.78
N GLN A 6 -0.26 22.80 -18.24
CA GLN A 6 -1.27 22.18 -19.10
C GLN A 6 -0.86 22.34 -20.56
N LEU A 7 0.23 21.69 -20.93
CA LEU A 7 0.87 21.85 -22.22
C LEU A 7 0.99 20.47 -22.88
N THR A 8 0.92 20.41 -24.20
CA THR A 8 1.45 19.25 -24.91
C THR A 8 2.98 19.22 -24.74
N THR A 9 3.59 18.07 -24.91
CA THR A 9 5.05 17.90 -24.76
C THR A 9 5.83 18.88 -25.64
N GLU A 10 5.37 19.12 -26.88
CA GLU A 10 5.98 20.05 -27.84
C GLU A 10 5.86 21.53 -27.41
N GLN A 11 4.86 21.88 -26.61
CA GLN A 11 4.62 23.25 -26.15
C GLN A 11 5.49 23.63 -24.95
N VAL A 12 6.04 22.65 -24.21
CA VAL A 12 6.85 22.90 -23.01
C VAL A 12 8.02 23.88 -23.27
N PRO A 13 8.91 23.63 -24.25
CA PRO A 13 10.00 24.58 -24.53
C PRO A 13 9.50 25.91 -25.10
N GLN A 14 8.35 25.94 -25.77
CA GLN A 14 7.78 27.17 -26.34
C GLN A 14 7.21 28.10 -25.27
N TYR A 15 6.62 27.53 -24.22
CA TYR A 15 6.02 28.28 -23.11
C TYR A 15 7.08 28.74 -22.10
N PHE A 16 8.01 27.86 -21.72
CA PHE A 16 9.09 28.17 -20.78
C PHE A 16 10.36 28.53 -21.53
N LEU A 17 10.51 29.81 -21.89
CA LEU A 17 11.67 30.31 -22.65
C LEU A 17 13.02 30.05 -21.97
N ASP A 18 13.02 29.90 -20.63
CA ASP A 18 14.21 29.53 -19.86
C ASP A 18 14.80 28.18 -20.34
N LEU A 19 13.97 27.24 -20.80
CA LEU A 19 14.42 25.95 -21.31
C LEU A 19 15.12 26.05 -22.68
N GLN A 20 14.95 27.16 -23.39
CA GLN A 20 15.65 27.43 -24.64
C GLN A 20 16.95 28.21 -24.42
N ASN A 21 17.20 28.70 -23.20
CA ASN A 21 18.38 29.48 -22.89
C ASN A 21 19.61 28.55 -22.80
N PRO A 22 20.70 28.80 -23.56
CA PRO A 22 21.92 27.99 -23.49
C PRO A 22 22.57 27.92 -22.10
N THR A 23 22.26 28.87 -21.21
CA THR A 23 22.76 28.84 -19.82
C THR A 23 21.96 27.90 -18.91
N MET A 24 20.82 27.38 -19.36
CA MET A 24 20.01 26.41 -18.63
C MET A 24 20.62 25.02 -18.78
N VAL A 25 21.65 24.75 -17.98
CA VAL A 25 22.36 23.47 -17.95
C VAL A 25 21.99 22.68 -16.69
N THR A 26 21.95 21.36 -16.80
CA THR A 26 21.67 20.46 -15.68
C THR A 26 22.37 19.12 -15.88
N ALA A 27 22.76 18.47 -14.78
CA ALA A 27 23.25 17.10 -14.77
C ALA A 27 22.10 16.06 -14.77
N LEU A 28 20.87 16.51 -14.44
CA LEU A 28 19.70 15.66 -14.25
C LEU A 28 18.45 16.32 -14.79
N ALA A 29 17.61 15.56 -15.48
CA ALA A 29 16.29 15.99 -15.90
C ALA A 29 15.27 14.87 -15.68
N LEU A 30 14.09 15.25 -15.16
CA LEU A 30 12.94 14.37 -15.03
C LEU A 30 11.76 14.96 -15.80
N VAL A 31 11.19 14.17 -16.72
CA VAL A 31 10.10 14.60 -17.59
C VAL A 31 8.91 13.66 -17.43
N HIS A 32 7.71 14.22 -17.40
CA HIS A 32 6.48 13.44 -17.30
C HIS A 32 5.38 14.00 -18.19
N SER A 33 4.73 13.12 -18.97
CA SER A 33 3.51 13.43 -19.70
C SER A 33 2.34 12.66 -19.11
N ARG A 34 1.26 13.35 -18.75
CA ARG A 34 0.11 12.77 -18.05
C ARG A 34 -1.08 12.58 -19.00
N PHE A 35 -1.67 11.38 -18.96
CA PHE A 35 -3.01 11.14 -19.49
C PHE A 35 -4.05 11.29 -18.37
N SER A 36 -5.17 11.96 -18.63
CA SER A 36 -6.23 12.21 -17.65
C SER A 36 -7.55 11.62 -18.15
N THR A 37 -8.36 11.07 -17.24
CA THR A 37 -9.74 10.65 -17.51
C THR A 37 -10.73 11.83 -17.54
N ASN A 38 -10.26 13.04 -17.21
CA ASN A 38 -11.07 14.26 -17.25
C ASN A 38 -10.68 15.19 -18.41
N THR A 39 -11.65 15.97 -18.87
CA THR A 39 -11.46 17.05 -19.86
C THR A 39 -11.16 18.40 -19.22
N PHE A 40 -11.29 18.52 -17.89
CA PHE A 40 -11.04 19.76 -17.15
C PHE A 40 -9.61 19.79 -16.62
N PRO A 41 -8.72 20.57 -17.23
CA PRO A 41 -7.33 20.51 -16.88
C PRO A 41 -7.10 21.29 -15.56
N ARG A 42 -6.21 20.78 -14.70
CA ARG A 42 -5.78 21.48 -13.47
C ARG A 42 -4.25 21.55 -13.41
N TRP A 43 -3.70 22.77 -13.41
CA TRP A 43 -2.25 23.01 -13.46
C TRP A 43 -1.50 22.30 -12.33
N ARG A 44 -2.07 22.34 -11.12
CA ARG A 44 -1.49 21.70 -9.93
C ARG A 44 -1.33 20.17 -10.05
N LEU A 45 -2.08 19.51 -10.93
CA LEU A 45 -2.03 18.06 -11.14
C LEU A 45 -1.04 17.64 -12.24
N ALA A 46 -0.42 18.60 -12.93
CA ALA A 46 0.71 18.29 -13.80
C ALA A 46 1.88 17.78 -12.96
N GLN A 47 2.69 16.93 -13.58
CA GLN A 47 3.88 16.32 -13.00
C GLN A 47 5.13 16.78 -13.77
N PRO A 48 6.35 16.68 -13.21
CA PRO A 48 6.71 16.06 -11.92
C PRO A 48 6.14 16.76 -10.67
N PHE A 49 6.10 16.03 -9.56
CA PHE A 49 5.93 16.59 -8.21
C PHE A 49 7.31 16.92 -7.61
N ARG A 50 7.43 17.02 -6.28
CA ARG A 50 8.68 17.52 -5.67
C ARG A 50 9.78 16.48 -5.78
N TYR A 51 9.47 15.24 -5.43
CA TYR A 51 10.41 14.13 -5.45
C TYR A 51 10.16 13.18 -6.61
N ILE A 52 8.93 13.10 -7.14
CA ILE A 52 8.57 12.02 -8.07
C ILE A 52 7.93 12.47 -9.39
N ALA A 53 8.05 11.58 -10.37
CA ALA A 53 7.13 11.44 -11.49
C ALA A 53 6.57 10.01 -11.50
N HIS A 54 5.26 9.89 -11.41
CA HIS A 54 4.53 8.63 -11.32
C HIS A 54 3.71 8.38 -12.58
N ASN A 55 4.10 7.35 -13.33
CA ASN A 55 3.29 6.73 -14.37
C ASN A 55 2.54 5.55 -13.79
N GLY A 56 1.23 5.69 -13.61
CA GLY A 56 0.44 4.66 -12.93
C GLY A 56 -0.83 5.18 -12.28
N GLU A 57 -1.39 4.35 -11.41
CA GLU A 57 -2.54 4.66 -10.57
C GLU A 57 -2.41 3.90 -9.25
N ILE A 58 -2.57 4.60 -8.13
CA ILE A 58 -2.54 3.99 -6.80
C ILE A 58 -3.98 3.58 -6.43
N ASN A 59 -4.27 2.28 -6.50
CA ASN A 59 -5.62 1.76 -6.31
C ASN A 59 -6.01 1.62 -4.82
N THR A 60 -5.04 1.68 -3.91
CA THR A 60 -5.25 1.66 -2.45
C THR A 60 -5.40 3.05 -1.83
N VAL A 61 -5.34 4.12 -2.63
CA VAL A 61 -5.17 5.51 -2.15
C VAL A 61 -6.15 5.91 -1.04
N ARG A 62 -7.42 5.51 -1.09
CA ARG A 62 -8.40 5.88 -0.06
C ARG A 62 -8.04 5.28 1.30
N GLY A 63 -7.57 4.04 1.32
CA GLY A 63 -7.06 3.40 2.54
C GLY A 63 -5.82 4.12 3.04
N ASN A 64 -4.90 4.43 2.14
CA ASN A 64 -3.66 5.12 2.49
C ASN A 64 -3.90 6.50 3.11
N LEU A 65 -4.82 7.28 2.55
CA LEU A 65 -5.20 8.58 3.09
C LEU A 65 -5.79 8.48 4.50
N ASN A 66 -6.64 7.48 4.74
CA ASN A 66 -7.24 7.27 6.05
C ASN A 66 -6.19 6.87 7.09
N TRP A 67 -5.24 6.00 6.73
CA TRP A 67 -4.17 5.59 7.63
C TRP A 67 -3.18 6.72 7.90
N MET A 68 -2.82 7.52 6.88
CA MET A 68 -2.02 8.73 7.09
C MET A 68 -2.73 9.69 8.05
N LYS A 69 -4.03 9.93 7.87
CA LYS A 69 -4.81 10.78 8.79
C LYS A 69 -4.84 10.24 10.22
N ALA A 70 -4.88 8.93 10.42
CA ALA A 70 -4.76 8.34 11.76
C ALA A 70 -3.37 8.59 12.37
N ARG A 71 -2.31 8.51 11.56
CA ARG A 71 -0.92 8.74 11.99
C ARG A 71 -0.62 10.20 12.31
N GLU A 72 -1.31 11.15 11.66
CA GLU A 72 -1.18 12.58 11.98
C GLU A 72 -1.45 12.89 13.47
N ALA A 73 -2.27 12.07 14.15
CA ALA A 73 -2.58 12.26 15.56
C ALA A 73 -1.44 11.86 16.52
N ILE A 74 -0.45 11.10 16.06
CA ILE A 74 0.66 10.56 16.86
C ILE A 74 2.04 10.87 16.24
N ILE A 75 2.08 11.82 15.30
CA ILE A 75 3.30 12.15 14.59
C ILE A 75 4.19 13.05 15.45
N GLU A 76 5.44 12.62 15.62
CA GLU A 76 6.46 13.37 16.37
C GLU A 76 7.77 13.32 15.59
N SER A 77 8.58 14.38 15.65
CA SER A 77 9.85 14.45 14.94
C SER A 77 10.91 15.14 15.78
N ASP A 78 12.14 14.63 15.71
CA ASP A 78 13.32 15.32 16.27
C ASP A 78 13.84 16.43 15.35
N LEU A 79 13.46 16.41 14.06
CA LEU A 79 13.91 17.37 13.05
C LEU A 79 12.96 18.56 12.86
N PHE A 80 11.69 18.39 13.22
CA PHE A 80 10.67 19.43 13.18
C PHE A 80 10.17 19.73 14.58
N THR A 81 10.06 21.01 14.89
CA THR A 81 9.36 21.45 16.10
C THR A 81 7.85 21.14 15.99
N GLN A 82 7.17 21.05 17.13
CA GLN A 82 5.71 20.84 17.13
C GLN A 82 4.97 21.90 16.30
N ALA A 83 5.41 23.16 16.37
CA ALA A 83 4.81 24.24 15.60
C ALA A 83 4.98 24.05 14.08
N GLU A 84 6.11 23.49 13.64
CA GLU A 84 6.33 23.16 12.23
C GLU A 84 5.47 21.96 11.80
N ILE A 85 5.37 20.92 12.63
CA ILE A 85 4.48 19.78 12.39
C ILE A 85 3.03 20.26 12.23
N ASP A 86 2.55 21.12 13.13
CA ASP A 86 1.20 21.69 13.07
C ASP A 86 0.96 22.49 11.77
N MET A 87 2.01 23.09 11.18
CA MET A 87 1.92 23.78 9.88
C MET A 87 1.91 22.81 8.68
N LEU A 88 2.49 21.61 8.83
CA LEU A 88 2.50 20.58 7.79
C LEU A 88 1.15 19.85 7.70
N LEU A 89 0.36 19.82 8.77
CA LEU A 89 -0.92 19.13 8.81
C LEU A 89 -2.04 19.86 8.01
N PRO A 90 -2.90 19.12 7.28
CA PRO A 90 -2.81 17.69 7.01
C PRO A 90 -1.72 17.36 5.98
N ILE A 91 -1.01 16.26 6.18
CA ILE A 91 0.09 15.80 5.31
C ILE A 91 -0.45 15.47 3.92
N CYS A 92 -1.54 14.72 3.88
CA CYS A 92 -2.23 14.39 2.65
C CYS A 92 -3.46 15.29 2.43
N GLN A 93 -3.75 15.62 1.18
CA GLN A 93 -4.83 16.54 0.83
C GLN A 93 -5.95 15.81 0.08
N GLU A 94 -7.16 15.89 0.65
CA GLU A 94 -8.38 15.45 -0.05
C GLU A 94 -8.56 16.25 -1.34
N GLY A 95 -8.90 15.56 -2.44
CA GLY A 95 -9.08 16.17 -3.76
C GLY A 95 -7.79 16.53 -4.52
N SER A 96 -6.63 16.15 -4.01
CA SER A 96 -5.38 16.02 -4.79
C SER A 96 -5.33 14.66 -5.49
N SER A 97 -4.48 14.51 -6.50
CA SER A 97 -4.30 13.21 -7.18
C SER A 97 -3.61 12.21 -6.25
N ASP A 98 -3.80 10.93 -6.52
CA ASP A 98 -3.08 9.82 -5.92
C ASP A 98 -1.56 10.05 -5.88
N SER A 99 -0.95 10.36 -7.03
CA SER A 99 0.49 10.64 -7.13
C SER A 99 0.93 11.86 -6.29
N ALA A 100 0.05 12.84 -6.10
CA ALA A 100 0.39 14.03 -5.32
C ALA A 100 0.39 13.71 -3.82
N ASN A 101 -0.58 12.90 -3.37
CA ASN A 101 -0.63 12.42 -1.99
C ASN A 101 0.53 11.48 -1.68
N PHE A 102 0.91 10.63 -2.63
CA PHE A 102 2.11 9.82 -2.48
C PHE A 102 3.38 10.69 -2.35
N ASP A 103 3.54 11.71 -3.21
CA ASP A 103 4.68 12.62 -3.14
C ASP A 103 4.76 13.36 -1.80
N MET A 104 3.62 13.79 -1.23
CA MET A 104 3.59 14.45 0.08
C MET A 104 3.93 13.49 1.24
N ALA A 105 3.43 12.25 1.19
CA ALA A 105 3.80 11.23 2.18
C ALA A 105 5.30 10.89 2.09
N LEU A 106 5.84 10.77 0.87
CA LEU A 106 7.26 10.53 0.62
C LEU A 106 8.13 11.71 1.09
N GLU A 107 7.74 12.94 0.76
CA GLU A 107 8.40 14.17 1.16
C GLU A 107 8.54 14.26 2.69
N LEU A 108 7.48 13.95 3.43
CA LEU A 108 7.52 13.88 4.89
C LEU A 108 8.56 12.87 5.39
N LEU A 109 8.57 11.65 4.86
CA LEU A 109 9.48 10.59 5.29
C LEU A 109 10.95 10.93 5.00
N VAL A 110 11.20 11.58 3.86
CA VAL A 110 12.56 11.99 3.45
C VAL A 110 13.04 13.15 4.29
N LEU A 111 12.21 14.19 4.46
CA LEU A 111 12.57 15.36 5.27
C LEU A 111 12.66 15.02 6.76
N SER A 112 12.02 13.95 7.22
CA SER A 112 12.18 13.42 8.58
C SER A 112 13.43 12.56 8.77
N GLY A 113 14.31 12.45 7.76
CA GLY A 113 15.65 11.86 7.91
C GLY A 113 15.87 10.51 7.23
N ARG A 114 14.86 9.92 6.57
CA ARG A 114 15.07 8.68 5.79
C ARG A 114 15.66 9.00 4.42
N SER A 115 16.48 8.08 3.90
CA SER A 115 16.92 8.19 2.50
C SER A 115 15.73 7.99 1.55
N LEU A 116 15.79 8.62 0.38
CA LEU A 116 14.73 8.50 -0.62
C LEU A 116 14.47 7.03 -1.03
N PRO A 117 15.49 6.17 -1.26
CA PRO A 117 15.27 4.75 -1.49
C PRO A 117 14.63 4.01 -0.31
N HIS A 118 14.98 4.34 0.94
CA HIS A 118 14.36 3.73 2.13
C HIS A 118 12.88 4.05 2.20
N ALA A 119 12.51 5.33 2.08
CA ALA A 119 11.11 5.74 2.10
C ALA A 119 10.29 5.09 0.96
N LEU A 120 10.89 4.92 -0.22
CA LEU A 120 10.25 4.19 -1.33
C LEU A 120 10.10 2.69 -1.06
N MET A 121 11.08 2.04 -0.42
CA MET A 121 10.97 0.64 -0.01
C MET A 121 9.88 0.44 1.06
N MET A 122 9.55 1.47 1.85
CA MET A 122 8.42 1.46 2.79
C MET A 122 7.07 1.62 2.08
N LEU A 123 6.95 2.59 1.17
CA LEU A 123 5.70 2.91 0.51
C LEU A 123 5.35 1.92 -0.61
N ILE A 124 6.35 1.46 -1.37
CA ILE A 124 6.23 0.49 -2.47
C ILE A 124 7.13 -0.72 -2.19
N PRO A 125 6.81 -1.54 -1.17
CA PRO A 125 7.61 -2.71 -0.86
C PRO A 125 7.46 -3.79 -1.93
N GLU A 126 8.56 -4.50 -2.22
CA GLU A 126 8.52 -5.66 -3.10
C GLU A 126 7.72 -6.82 -2.48
N ALA A 127 7.24 -7.75 -3.31
CA ALA A 127 6.54 -8.94 -2.81
C ALA A 127 7.50 -9.83 -2.00
N TRP A 128 7.34 -9.85 -0.67
CA TRP A 128 8.29 -10.49 0.24
C TRP A 128 7.69 -11.68 0.99
N GLN A 129 6.39 -11.65 1.32
CA GLN A 129 5.75 -12.62 2.21
C GLN A 129 5.96 -14.06 1.73
N GLU A 130 5.58 -14.36 0.48
CA GLU A 130 5.66 -15.71 -0.12
C GLU A 130 7.02 -16.00 -0.79
N ASN A 131 7.95 -15.05 -0.82
CA ASN A 131 9.23 -15.20 -1.52
C ASN A 131 10.29 -15.94 -0.68
N LYS A 132 10.26 -17.27 -0.69
CA LYS A 132 11.18 -18.12 0.10
C LYS A 132 12.68 -17.94 -0.21
N ASN A 133 13.02 -17.33 -1.33
CA ASN A 133 14.41 -17.11 -1.76
C ASN A 133 14.95 -15.72 -1.37
N MET A 134 14.13 -14.89 -0.71
CA MET A 134 14.55 -13.57 -0.24
C MET A 134 15.57 -13.69 0.90
N ASP A 135 16.58 -12.82 0.88
CA ASP A 135 17.55 -12.69 1.97
C ASP A 135 16.83 -12.44 3.33
N PRO A 136 17.24 -13.14 4.42
CA PRO A 136 16.58 -13.01 5.71
C PRO A 136 16.56 -11.58 6.28
N LYS A 137 17.64 -10.81 6.09
CA LYS A 137 17.71 -9.43 6.61
C LYS A 137 16.75 -8.53 5.85
N ARG A 138 16.67 -8.71 4.54
CA ARG A 138 15.71 -8.00 3.69
C ARG A 138 14.27 -8.37 4.03
N ARG A 139 14.00 -9.65 4.26
CA ARG A 139 12.69 -10.11 4.75
C ARG A 139 12.34 -9.47 6.09
N ALA A 140 13.28 -9.43 7.03
CA ALA A 140 13.07 -8.80 8.33
C ALA A 140 12.79 -7.29 8.20
N PHE A 141 13.51 -6.58 7.31
CA PHE A 141 13.23 -5.18 7.00
C PHE A 141 11.77 -4.97 6.55
N TYR A 142 11.28 -5.77 5.60
CA TYR A 142 9.91 -5.59 5.12
C TYR A 142 8.87 -6.05 6.15
N GLN A 143 9.13 -7.11 6.91
CA GLN A 143 8.25 -7.55 7.98
C GLN A 143 8.13 -6.47 9.07
N TYR A 144 9.24 -5.84 9.45
CA TYR A 144 9.24 -4.70 10.36
C TYR A 144 8.40 -3.55 9.79
N HIS A 145 8.67 -3.11 8.55
CA HIS A 145 7.96 -1.97 7.96
C HIS A 145 6.49 -2.23 7.65
N ALA A 146 6.08 -3.48 7.44
CA ALA A 146 4.67 -3.86 7.32
C ALA A 146 3.86 -3.61 8.61
N ASN A 147 4.52 -3.48 9.76
CA ASN A 147 3.90 -3.05 11.01
C ASN A 147 3.76 -1.52 11.12
N ILE A 148 4.34 -0.75 10.19
CA ILE A 148 4.39 0.73 10.24
C ILE A 148 3.52 1.34 9.15
N MET A 149 3.73 0.89 7.91
CA MET A 149 3.16 1.48 6.70
C MET A 149 2.53 0.38 5.85
N GLU A 150 1.27 0.57 5.49
CA GLU A 150 0.63 -0.24 4.48
C GLU A 150 1.09 0.19 3.07
N PRO A 151 1.22 -0.76 2.12
CA PRO A 151 1.66 -0.43 0.77
C PRO A 151 0.74 0.59 0.09
N TRP A 152 1.35 1.48 -0.69
CA TRP A 152 0.67 2.32 -1.67
C TRP A 152 0.69 1.57 -3.00
N ASP A 153 -0.30 0.71 -3.19
CA ASP A 153 -0.33 -0.30 -4.24
C ASP A 153 -1.10 0.16 -5.48
N GLY A 154 -0.86 -0.55 -6.58
CA GLY A 154 -1.37 -0.26 -7.91
C GLY A 154 -0.26 -0.21 -8.95
N PRO A 155 -0.60 -0.20 -10.25
CA PRO A 155 0.41 -0.08 -11.30
C PRO A 155 1.22 1.18 -11.11
N ALA A 156 2.54 1.07 -10.96
CA ALA A 156 3.39 2.21 -10.69
C ALA A 156 4.76 2.04 -11.32
N SER A 157 5.14 3.00 -12.15
CA SER A 157 6.54 3.32 -12.43
C SER A 157 6.81 4.71 -11.87
N VAL A 158 7.56 4.74 -10.77
CA VAL A 158 7.87 5.97 -10.04
C VAL A 158 9.32 6.30 -10.29
N CYS A 159 9.56 7.31 -11.11
CA CYS A 159 10.87 7.95 -11.20
C CYS A 159 10.99 8.97 -10.09
N PHE A 160 12.16 9.06 -9.47
CA PHE A 160 12.37 9.90 -8.30
C PHE A 160 13.74 10.58 -8.30
N THR A 161 13.84 11.68 -7.56
CA THR A 161 15.11 12.36 -7.30
C THR A 161 15.04 13.25 -6.06
N ASP A 162 16.15 13.40 -5.36
CA ASP A 162 16.39 14.40 -4.31
C ASP A 162 17.33 15.54 -4.79
N GLY A 163 17.70 15.54 -6.08
CA GLY A 163 18.65 16.45 -6.69
C GLY A 163 20.09 15.93 -6.76
N VAL A 164 20.44 14.90 -5.98
CA VAL A 164 21.75 14.23 -6.01
C VAL A 164 21.62 12.83 -6.60
N GLN A 165 20.64 12.07 -6.12
CA GLN A 165 20.29 10.76 -6.63
C GLN A 165 19.12 10.86 -7.60
N VAL A 166 19.13 10.00 -8.62
CA VAL A 166 18.01 9.79 -9.54
C VAL A 166 17.76 8.32 -9.71
N GLY A 167 16.49 7.94 -9.77
CA GLY A 167 16.16 6.54 -9.87
C GLY A 167 14.77 6.29 -10.36
N ALA A 168 14.44 5.01 -10.42
CA ALA A 168 13.08 4.57 -10.55
C ALA A 168 12.82 3.29 -9.76
N THR A 169 11.60 3.15 -9.30
CA THR A 169 11.07 1.91 -8.72
C THR A 169 9.81 1.50 -9.47
N LEU A 170 9.56 0.20 -9.51
CA LEU A 170 8.30 -0.36 -10.00
C LEU A 170 7.45 -0.86 -8.84
N ASP A 171 6.15 -0.92 -9.06
CA ASP A 171 5.25 -1.68 -8.21
C ASP A 171 5.69 -3.15 -8.10
N ARG A 172 5.19 -3.82 -7.07
CA ARG A 172 5.49 -5.22 -6.75
C ARG A 172 5.20 -6.20 -7.89
N ASN A 173 4.30 -5.87 -8.81
CA ASN A 173 3.92 -6.69 -9.94
C ASN A 173 4.62 -6.25 -11.25
N GLY A 174 5.26 -5.08 -11.26
CA GLY A 174 5.90 -4.48 -12.43
C GLY A 174 4.92 -4.24 -13.56
N LEU A 175 3.76 -3.65 -13.25
CA LEU A 175 2.65 -3.46 -14.19
C LEU A 175 2.90 -2.32 -15.19
N ARG A 176 3.97 -1.55 -15.01
CA ARG A 176 4.39 -0.46 -15.90
C ARG A 176 5.79 -0.70 -16.47
N PRO A 177 6.02 -0.38 -17.76
CA PRO A 177 7.34 -0.54 -18.35
C PRO A 177 8.29 0.56 -17.88
N SER A 178 9.53 0.18 -17.61
CA SER A 178 10.64 1.11 -17.44
C SER A 178 11.91 0.50 -18.04
N ARG A 179 12.51 1.21 -19.00
CA ARG A 179 13.70 0.79 -19.75
C ARG A 179 14.76 1.86 -19.63
N TYR A 180 16.02 1.44 -19.59
CA TYR A 180 17.14 2.36 -19.51
C TYR A 180 18.27 1.97 -20.47
N THR A 181 18.99 2.98 -20.94
CA THR A 181 20.17 2.88 -21.78
C THR A 181 21.29 3.67 -21.13
N VAL A 182 22.46 3.05 -21.01
CA VAL A 182 23.71 3.69 -20.60
C VAL A 182 24.59 3.79 -21.83
N THR A 183 25.12 4.97 -22.08
CA THR A 183 26.04 5.23 -23.20
C THR A 183 27.49 5.22 -22.73
N LYS A 184 28.43 5.07 -23.67
CA LYS A 184 29.88 5.02 -23.39
C LYS A 184 30.47 6.37 -22.96
N ASP A 185 29.71 7.45 -23.14
CA ASP A 185 30.00 8.80 -22.67
C ASP A 185 29.23 9.14 -21.38
N ASP A 186 28.90 8.13 -20.57
CA ASP A 186 28.33 8.23 -19.22
C ASP A 186 26.94 8.91 -19.14
N PHE A 187 26.16 8.91 -20.22
CA PHE A 187 24.75 9.31 -20.15
C PHE A 187 23.84 8.13 -19.81
N LEU A 188 22.99 8.34 -18.82
CA LEU A 188 21.89 7.45 -18.47
C LEU A 188 20.57 8.03 -18.97
N VAL A 189 19.87 7.29 -19.84
CA VAL A 189 18.52 7.62 -20.29
C VAL A 189 17.56 6.55 -19.81
N MET A 190 16.57 6.92 -19.00
CA MET A 190 15.49 6.05 -18.55
C MET A 190 14.13 6.57 -18.99
N ALA A 191 13.28 5.69 -19.50
CA ALA A 191 11.93 6.03 -19.94
C ALA A 191 11.00 4.81 -19.97
N SER A 192 9.70 5.08 -20.11
CA SER A 192 8.69 4.02 -20.27
C SER A 192 8.88 3.20 -21.56
N GLU A 193 9.55 3.77 -22.57
CA GLU A 193 9.81 3.15 -23.86
C GLU A 193 11.28 3.29 -24.27
N SER A 194 11.76 2.41 -25.14
CA SER A 194 13.09 2.55 -25.75
C SER A 194 13.00 3.40 -27.01
N GLY A 195 14.06 4.17 -27.31
CA GLY A 195 14.13 5.01 -28.52
C GLY A 195 13.50 6.39 -28.37
N VAL A 196 13.24 6.85 -27.14
CA VAL A 196 12.75 8.22 -26.86
C VAL A 196 13.81 9.30 -27.08
N VAL A 197 15.09 8.91 -27.06
CA VAL A 197 16.24 9.75 -27.39
C VAL A 197 17.04 9.01 -28.45
N GLU A 198 17.44 9.72 -29.49
CA GLU A 198 18.29 9.18 -30.56
C GLU A 198 19.71 8.98 -30.00
N ILE A 199 20.15 7.73 -29.97
CA ILE A 199 21.47 7.31 -29.49
C ILE A 199 22.05 6.39 -30.55
N GLU A 200 23.21 6.77 -31.09
CA GLU A 200 23.95 5.97 -32.08
C GLU A 200 24.22 4.56 -31.51
N PRO A 201 23.95 3.48 -32.25
CA PRO A 201 24.13 2.11 -31.77
C PRO A 201 25.54 1.83 -31.23
N GLU A 202 26.57 2.44 -31.82
CA GLU A 202 27.96 2.30 -31.42
C GLU A 202 28.28 2.98 -30.08
N ASN A 203 27.49 3.97 -29.67
CA ASN A 203 27.65 4.67 -28.38
C ASN A 203 26.90 3.97 -27.23
N VAL A 204 26.11 2.94 -27.51
CA VAL A 204 25.43 2.17 -26.45
C VAL A 204 26.44 1.29 -25.72
N GLU A 205 26.52 1.46 -24.40
CA GLU A 205 27.28 0.57 -23.52
C GLU A 205 26.38 -0.55 -22.99
N PHE A 206 25.23 -0.19 -22.43
CA PHE A 206 24.31 -1.14 -21.81
C PHE A 206 22.84 -0.75 -22.04
N ARG A 207 21.96 -1.77 -22.20
CA ARG A 207 20.50 -1.59 -22.21
C ARG A 207 19.85 -2.54 -21.22
N GLY A 208 18.96 -2.02 -20.40
CA GLY A 208 18.26 -2.78 -19.38
C GLY A 208 16.79 -2.41 -19.27
N ARG A 209 16.10 -3.16 -18.39
CA ARG A 209 14.74 -2.85 -17.95
C ARG A 209 14.63 -3.05 -16.46
N LEU A 210 13.81 -2.23 -15.82
CA LEU A 210 13.47 -2.43 -14.42
C LEU A 210 12.55 -3.65 -14.27
N GLN A 211 12.74 -4.41 -13.20
CA GLN A 211 11.98 -5.62 -12.91
C GLN A 211 11.06 -5.38 -11.72
N PRO A 212 9.95 -6.14 -11.58
CA PRO A 212 9.05 -6.02 -10.43
C PRO A 212 9.81 -6.03 -9.11
N GLY A 213 9.47 -5.09 -8.22
CA GLY A 213 10.08 -4.98 -6.89
C GLY A 213 11.53 -4.50 -6.86
N ARG A 214 12.18 -4.22 -8.01
CA ARG A 214 13.54 -3.68 -8.05
C ARG A 214 13.54 -2.16 -8.05
N ILE A 215 14.54 -1.60 -7.38
CA ILE A 215 14.87 -0.18 -7.40
C ILE A 215 16.15 0.04 -8.21
N PHE A 216 16.14 1.05 -9.07
CA PHE A 216 17.30 1.53 -9.79
C PHE A 216 17.69 2.88 -9.21
N VAL A 217 18.96 3.06 -8.84
CA VAL A 217 19.49 4.33 -8.31
C VAL A 217 20.79 4.66 -9.04
N ALA A 218 20.89 5.87 -9.55
CA ALA A 218 22.12 6.49 -10.01
C ALA A 218 22.44 7.68 -9.09
N ASP A 219 23.68 7.73 -8.64
CA ASP A 219 24.16 8.76 -7.72
C ASP A 219 25.16 9.65 -8.45
N LEU A 220 24.82 10.94 -8.57
CA LEU A 220 25.63 11.90 -9.33
C LEU A 220 26.90 12.31 -8.58
N GLU A 221 26.91 12.24 -7.26
CA GLU A 221 28.11 12.54 -6.46
C GLU A 221 29.11 11.40 -6.51
N GLN A 222 28.63 10.15 -6.47
CA GLN A 222 29.47 8.97 -6.63
C GLN A 222 29.82 8.68 -8.09
N GLY A 223 29.09 9.28 -9.05
CA GLY A 223 29.30 9.10 -10.48
C GLY A 223 29.03 7.67 -10.95
N ARG A 224 28.09 6.96 -10.33
CA ARG A 224 27.82 5.54 -10.67
C ARG A 224 26.36 5.15 -10.45
N ILE A 225 25.97 4.04 -11.10
CA ILE A 225 24.73 3.33 -10.82
C ILE A 225 24.96 2.42 -9.61
N ILE A 226 24.12 2.57 -8.58
CA ILE A 226 24.10 1.72 -7.39
C ILE A 226 23.14 0.56 -7.67
N SER A 227 23.59 -0.67 -7.42
CA SER A 227 22.79 -1.86 -7.69
C SER A 227 21.61 -2.00 -6.71
N ASP A 228 20.53 -2.66 -7.15
CA ASP A 228 19.36 -2.97 -6.29
C ASP A 228 19.78 -3.68 -4.99
N GLU A 229 20.72 -4.62 -5.10
CA GLU A 229 21.26 -5.37 -3.96
C GLU A 229 21.99 -4.46 -3.00
N GLU A 230 22.91 -3.62 -3.49
CA GLU A 230 23.66 -2.69 -2.64
C GLU A 230 22.76 -1.68 -1.92
N VAL A 231 21.78 -1.09 -2.63
CA VAL A 231 20.80 -0.15 -2.04
C VAL A 231 20.04 -0.85 -0.92
N LYS A 232 19.40 -1.98 -1.23
CA LYS A 232 18.52 -2.67 -0.28
C LYS A 232 19.28 -3.29 0.88
N ASP A 233 20.49 -3.80 0.65
CA ASP A 233 21.31 -4.39 1.71
C ASP A 233 21.80 -3.33 2.70
N SER A 234 22.19 -2.14 2.20
CA SER A 234 22.56 -1.02 3.07
C SER A 234 21.39 -0.58 3.97
N ILE A 235 20.17 -0.55 3.42
CA ILE A 235 18.96 -0.15 4.15
C ILE A 235 18.49 -1.25 5.10
N ALA A 236 18.46 -2.49 4.65
CA ALA A 236 18.02 -3.63 5.45
C ALA A 236 18.98 -3.97 6.61
N THR A 237 20.21 -3.45 6.57
CA THR A 237 21.20 -3.61 7.65
C THR A 237 21.40 -2.36 8.49
N ALA A 238 20.70 -1.26 8.20
CA ALA A 238 20.81 -0.01 8.93
C ALA A 238 20.40 -0.14 10.41
N GLN A 239 19.44 -1.03 10.70
CA GLN A 239 18.95 -1.33 12.04
C GLN A 239 18.85 -2.84 12.26
N PRO A 240 18.81 -3.33 13.52
CA PRO A 240 18.67 -4.74 13.82
C PRO A 240 17.21 -5.22 13.66
N TYR A 241 16.61 -5.03 12.48
CA TYR A 241 15.19 -5.34 12.21
C TYR A 241 14.83 -6.80 12.52
N GLU A 242 15.72 -7.75 12.20
CA GLU A 242 15.51 -9.18 12.48
C GLU A 242 15.32 -9.41 13.98
N LYS A 243 16.21 -8.83 14.80
CA LYS A 243 16.11 -8.89 16.25
C LYS A 243 14.81 -8.26 16.76
N TRP A 244 14.44 -7.09 16.25
CA TRP A 244 13.21 -6.41 16.66
C TRP A 244 11.96 -7.23 16.35
N VAL A 245 11.89 -7.83 15.16
CA VAL A 245 10.79 -8.70 14.77
C VAL A 245 10.76 -9.96 15.64
N GLU A 246 11.89 -10.65 15.82
CA GLU A 246 11.95 -11.90 16.59
C GLU A 246 11.60 -11.72 18.07
N GLU A 247 12.04 -10.62 18.68
CA GLU A 247 11.84 -10.37 20.11
C GLU A 247 10.45 -9.81 20.45
N ASN A 248 9.80 -9.09 19.53
CA ASN A 248 8.59 -8.32 19.85
C ASN A 248 7.33 -8.80 19.11
N LEU A 249 7.45 -9.37 17.91
CA LEU A 249 6.28 -9.76 17.09
C LEU A 249 5.75 -11.13 17.50
N LEU A 250 4.53 -11.16 18.03
CA LEU A 250 3.87 -12.40 18.42
C LEU A 250 3.15 -13.03 17.25
N SER A 251 3.52 -14.24 16.86
CA SER A 251 2.75 -15.01 15.88
C SER A 251 1.58 -15.72 16.56
N LEU A 252 0.35 -15.52 16.09
CA LEU A 252 -0.84 -16.17 16.63
C LEU A 252 -0.70 -17.70 16.71
N LYS A 253 -0.03 -18.33 15.74
CA LYS A 253 0.22 -19.78 15.72
C LYS A 253 1.09 -20.27 16.87
N LYS A 254 1.98 -19.41 17.37
CA LYS A 254 2.90 -19.73 18.47
C LYS A 254 2.29 -19.44 19.85
N LEU A 255 1.15 -18.74 19.90
CA LEU A 255 0.46 -18.48 21.15
C LEU A 255 -0.10 -19.77 21.76
N PRO A 256 -0.05 -19.92 23.09
CA PRO A 256 -0.63 -21.06 23.77
C PRO A 256 -2.13 -21.13 23.48
N ASP A 257 -2.68 -22.34 23.53
CA ASP A 257 -4.13 -22.51 23.47
C ASP A 257 -4.76 -21.88 24.71
N ALA A 258 -5.88 -21.18 24.52
CA ALA A 258 -6.65 -20.63 25.62
C ALA A 258 -7.34 -21.77 26.38
N GLU A 259 -7.40 -21.66 27.71
CA GLU A 259 -8.12 -22.63 28.56
C GLU A 259 -9.64 -22.60 28.31
N ASN A 260 -10.15 -21.48 27.80
CA ASN A 260 -11.56 -21.34 27.45
C ASN A 260 -11.88 -22.11 26.17
N GLU A 261 -12.63 -23.20 26.31
CA GLU A 261 -13.20 -23.89 25.16
C GLU A 261 -14.49 -23.19 24.69
N PHE A 262 -14.54 -22.85 23.41
CA PHE A 262 -15.79 -22.40 22.79
C PHE A 262 -16.83 -23.53 22.81
N SER A 263 -17.92 -23.32 23.56
CA SER A 263 -19.04 -24.26 23.58
C SER A 263 -19.95 -24.04 22.38
N GLN A 264 -20.07 -25.07 21.53
CA GLN A 264 -21.04 -25.06 20.43
C GLN A 264 -22.46 -24.92 20.97
N PRO A 265 -23.29 -24.01 20.42
CA PRO A 265 -24.68 -23.88 20.84
C PRO A 265 -25.45 -25.18 20.55
N SER A 266 -26.47 -25.48 21.37
CA SER A 266 -27.39 -26.58 21.05
C SER A 266 -28.08 -26.32 19.70
N PRO A 267 -28.53 -27.36 18.97
CA PRO A 267 -29.16 -27.19 17.66
C PRO A 267 -30.33 -26.19 17.66
N GLU A 268 -31.15 -26.20 18.71
CA GLU A 268 -32.26 -25.26 18.88
C GLU A 268 -31.78 -23.80 19.03
N LYS A 269 -30.75 -23.57 19.85
CA LYS A 269 -30.16 -22.23 20.03
C LYS A 269 -29.47 -21.73 18.76
N LEU A 270 -28.82 -22.63 18.03
CA LEU A 270 -28.19 -22.31 16.75
C LEU A 270 -29.26 -21.86 15.74
N LEU A 271 -30.34 -22.61 15.61
CA LEU A 271 -31.44 -22.28 14.70
C LEU A 271 -32.06 -20.92 15.04
N HIS A 272 -32.28 -20.63 16.32
CA HIS A 272 -32.78 -19.33 16.76
C HIS A 272 -31.84 -18.19 16.36
N LYS A 273 -30.52 -18.35 16.55
CA LYS A 273 -29.54 -17.34 16.13
C LYS A 273 -29.54 -17.16 14.60
N GLN A 274 -29.57 -18.24 13.84
CA GLN A 274 -29.65 -18.18 12.37
C GLN A 274 -30.89 -17.39 11.93
N GLN A 275 -32.05 -17.66 12.50
CA GLN A 275 -33.29 -16.92 12.21
C GLN A 275 -33.17 -15.43 12.57
N ALA A 276 -32.58 -15.10 13.72
CA ALA A 276 -32.39 -13.72 14.16
C ALA A 276 -31.50 -12.91 13.20
N PHE A 277 -30.49 -13.54 12.59
CA PHE A 277 -29.63 -12.93 11.57
C PHE A 277 -30.15 -13.07 10.14
N GLY A 278 -31.34 -13.65 9.96
CA GLY A 278 -31.95 -13.84 8.64
C GLY A 278 -31.29 -14.92 7.77
N VAL A 279 -30.49 -15.81 8.36
CA VAL A 279 -29.82 -16.90 7.64
C VAL A 279 -30.86 -17.91 7.16
N SER A 280 -30.96 -18.07 5.85
CA SER A 280 -31.93 -18.96 5.21
C SER A 280 -31.41 -20.39 5.04
N SER A 281 -32.33 -21.34 4.84
CA SER A 281 -31.96 -22.72 4.52
C SER A 281 -31.24 -22.83 3.17
N GLU A 282 -31.51 -21.93 2.23
CA GLU A 282 -30.83 -21.86 0.93
C GLU A 282 -29.37 -21.44 1.12
N GLU A 283 -29.09 -20.37 1.88
CA GLU A 283 -27.72 -19.94 2.19
C GLU A 283 -26.92 -21.04 2.89
N VAL A 284 -27.53 -21.77 3.83
CA VAL A 284 -26.84 -22.88 4.50
C VAL A 284 -26.51 -24.00 3.51
N ASN A 285 -27.46 -24.44 2.69
CA ASN A 285 -27.30 -25.62 1.85
C ASN A 285 -26.53 -25.34 0.55
N GLU A 286 -26.65 -24.13 -0.01
CA GLU A 286 -26.05 -23.76 -1.30
C GLU A 286 -24.74 -22.99 -1.16
N ILE A 287 -24.49 -22.34 -0.01
CA ILE A 287 -23.28 -21.55 0.22
C ILE A 287 -22.40 -22.19 1.30
N ILE A 288 -22.90 -22.26 2.54
CA ILE A 288 -22.06 -22.65 3.69
C ILE A 288 -21.62 -24.11 3.61
N VAL A 289 -22.54 -25.04 3.34
CA VAL A 289 -22.23 -26.48 3.27
C VAL A 289 -21.25 -26.81 2.14
N PRO A 290 -21.41 -26.30 0.91
CA PRO A 290 -20.41 -26.48 -0.15
C PRO A 290 -19.05 -25.88 0.21
N MET A 291 -18.99 -24.67 0.77
CA MET A 291 -17.73 -24.08 1.24
C MET A 291 -17.01 -24.97 2.26
N ALA A 292 -17.75 -25.53 3.22
CA ALA A 292 -17.20 -26.40 4.24
C ALA A 292 -16.72 -27.76 3.70
N LYS A 293 -17.39 -28.31 2.67
CA LYS A 293 -17.05 -29.61 2.08
C LYS A 293 -15.91 -29.52 1.07
N ASP A 294 -15.96 -28.53 0.18
CA ASP A 294 -15.09 -28.44 -0.99
C ASP A 294 -13.93 -27.46 -0.78
N GLY A 295 -13.97 -26.64 0.28
CA GLY A 295 -12.95 -25.63 0.58
C GLY A 295 -12.92 -24.47 -0.42
N LYS A 296 -14.01 -24.26 -1.16
CA LYS A 296 -14.15 -23.25 -2.22
C LYS A 296 -15.56 -22.66 -2.18
N GLU A 297 -15.71 -21.42 -2.64
CA GLU A 297 -17.03 -20.84 -2.85
C GLU A 297 -17.82 -21.62 -3.92
N PRO A 298 -19.15 -21.74 -3.78
CA PRO A 298 -19.99 -22.40 -4.77
C PRO A 298 -19.99 -21.61 -6.10
N LEU A 299 -20.02 -22.32 -7.21
CA LEU A 299 -20.23 -21.71 -8.53
C LEU A 299 -21.70 -21.78 -8.92
N SER A 300 -22.22 -20.66 -9.41
CA SER A 300 -23.56 -20.57 -9.98
C SER A 300 -23.50 -19.86 -11.34
N ALA A 301 -24.62 -19.85 -12.06
CA ALA A 301 -24.76 -19.23 -13.36
C ALA A 301 -26.03 -18.38 -13.41
N MET A 302 -26.19 -17.62 -14.51
CA MET A 302 -27.22 -16.59 -14.71
C MET A 302 -26.97 -15.30 -13.92
N GLY A 303 -27.73 -14.25 -14.25
CA GLY A 303 -27.68 -12.98 -13.55
C GLY A 303 -28.49 -12.99 -12.26
N ALA A 304 -28.19 -12.05 -11.37
CA ALA A 304 -29.00 -11.77 -10.19
C ALA A 304 -30.38 -11.21 -10.59
N ASP A 305 -31.43 -12.01 -10.43
CA ASP A 305 -32.84 -11.63 -10.75
C ASP A 305 -33.65 -11.26 -9.49
N TRP A 306 -32.97 -10.98 -8.38
CA TRP A 306 -33.60 -10.48 -7.16
C TRP A 306 -33.61 -8.95 -7.13
N PRO A 307 -34.60 -8.31 -6.45
CA PRO A 307 -34.63 -6.87 -6.30
C PRO A 307 -33.38 -6.34 -5.58
N LEU A 308 -33.04 -5.07 -5.83
CA LEU A 308 -32.06 -4.37 -5.01
C LEU A 308 -32.50 -4.39 -3.54
N ALA A 309 -31.55 -4.44 -2.60
CA ALA A 309 -31.85 -4.60 -1.18
C ALA A 309 -32.88 -3.59 -0.65
N VAL A 310 -32.78 -2.32 -1.07
CA VAL A 310 -33.71 -1.24 -0.70
C VAL A 310 -35.14 -1.41 -1.26
N LEU A 311 -35.30 -2.21 -2.31
CA LEU A 311 -36.59 -2.50 -2.95
C LEU A 311 -37.16 -3.87 -2.52
N SER A 312 -36.42 -4.62 -1.71
CA SER A 312 -36.85 -5.93 -1.26
C SER A 312 -38.02 -5.81 -0.28
N HIS A 313 -39.01 -6.69 -0.41
CA HIS A 313 -40.07 -6.87 0.59
C HIS A 313 -39.63 -7.75 1.77
N GLN A 314 -38.42 -8.32 1.71
CA GLN A 314 -37.83 -9.15 2.74
C GLN A 314 -36.77 -8.37 3.52
N SER A 315 -36.52 -8.76 4.77
CA SER A 315 -35.36 -8.25 5.53
C SER A 315 -34.07 -8.53 4.75
N GLN A 316 -33.17 -7.55 4.72
CA GLN A 316 -31.91 -7.65 3.98
C GLN A 316 -30.73 -7.44 4.93
N HIS A 317 -29.72 -8.29 4.79
CA HIS A 317 -28.47 -8.09 5.51
C HIS A 317 -27.78 -6.80 5.03
N LEU A 318 -27.08 -6.11 5.95
CA LEU A 318 -26.43 -4.83 5.66
C LEU A 318 -25.43 -4.94 4.49
N SER A 319 -24.74 -6.07 4.37
CA SER A 319 -23.80 -6.34 3.27
C SER A 319 -24.43 -6.23 1.88
N ASN A 320 -25.75 -6.46 1.72
CA ASN A 320 -26.41 -6.40 0.40
C ASN A 320 -26.48 -4.98 -0.17
N TYR A 321 -26.32 -3.96 0.68
CA TYR A 321 -26.25 -2.55 0.30
C TYR A 321 -24.86 -2.13 -0.20
N PHE A 322 -23.81 -2.87 0.17
CA PHE A 322 -22.44 -2.59 -0.25
C PHE A 322 -22.12 -3.41 -1.50
N LYS A 323 -21.71 -2.73 -2.57
CA LYS A 323 -21.26 -3.37 -3.81
C LYS A 323 -19.74 -3.32 -3.87
N GLN A 324 -19.12 -4.46 -4.15
CA GLN A 324 -17.68 -4.54 -4.35
C GLN A 324 -17.30 -3.68 -5.56
N LEU A 325 -16.36 -2.76 -5.34
CA LEU A 325 -15.76 -2.02 -6.45
C LEU A 325 -14.76 -2.94 -7.16
N PHE A 326 -14.61 -2.73 -8.45
CA PHE A 326 -13.65 -3.46 -9.26
C PHE A 326 -13.00 -2.52 -10.27
N ALA A 327 -11.75 -2.82 -10.60
CA ALA A 327 -10.96 -2.03 -11.51
C ALA A 327 -11.39 -2.28 -12.96
N GLN A 328 -11.45 -1.20 -13.76
CA GLN A 328 -11.73 -1.27 -15.19
C GLN A 328 -10.89 -0.22 -15.92
N VAL A 329 -10.13 -0.64 -16.92
CA VAL A 329 -9.31 0.21 -17.81
C VAL A 329 -8.13 0.90 -17.11
N THR A 330 -8.36 1.64 -16.03
CA THR A 330 -7.37 2.53 -15.39
C THR A 330 -6.26 1.74 -14.70
N ASN A 331 -6.62 0.65 -14.02
CA ASN A 331 -5.70 -0.36 -13.51
C ASN A 331 -6.23 -1.79 -13.78
N PRO A 332 -5.35 -2.80 -13.95
CA PRO A 332 -5.77 -4.18 -14.17
C PRO A 332 -6.12 -4.88 -12.83
N PRO A 333 -7.05 -5.86 -12.84
CA PRO A 333 -7.18 -6.82 -11.75
C PRO A 333 -6.00 -7.80 -11.75
N ILE A 334 -5.73 -8.41 -10.59
CA ILE A 334 -4.69 -9.44 -10.39
C ILE A 334 -5.34 -10.81 -10.39
N ASP A 335 -4.66 -11.83 -10.93
CA ASP A 335 -5.11 -13.23 -10.85
C ASP A 335 -4.79 -13.82 -9.46
N PRO A 336 -5.79 -14.04 -8.58
CA PRO A 336 -5.55 -14.48 -7.21
C PRO A 336 -5.05 -15.93 -7.10
N ILE A 337 -5.06 -16.70 -8.21
CA ILE A 337 -4.60 -18.08 -8.26
C ILE A 337 -3.18 -18.12 -8.82
N ARG A 338 -2.95 -17.54 -10.00
CA ARG A 338 -1.68 -17.61 -10.71
C ARG A 338 -0.63 -16.65 -10.16
N GLU A 339 -1.06 -15.50 -9.63
CA GLU A 339 -0.19 -14.46 -9.11
C GLU A 339 -0.27 -14.38 -7.58
N ARG A 340 -0.76 -15.43 -6.90
CA ARG A 340 -0.92 -15.48 -5.43
C ARG A 340 0.33 -15.04 -4.65
N MET A 341 1.53 -15.29 -5.20
CA MET A 341 2.80 -14.94 -4.56
C MET A 341 3.02 -13.44 -4.30
N VAL A 342 2.27 -12.55 -4.96
CA VAL A 342 2.35 -11.09 -4.76
C VAL A 342 1.26 -10.55 -3.82
N MET A 343 0.36 -11.43 -3.36
CA MET A 343 -0.76 -11.11 -2.47
C MET A 343 -0.50 -11.65 -1.06
N SER A 344 -1.08 -11.00 -0.05
CA SER A 344 -1.04 -11.47 1.33
C SER A 344 -2.31 -11.04 2.07
N LEU A 345 -2.73 -11.87 3.02
CA LEU A 345 -3.80 -11.57 3.98
C LEU A 345 -3.25 -11.31 5.39
N ASN A 346 -1.92 -11.19 5.53
CA ASN A 346 -1.30 -10.96 6.82
C ASN A 346 -1.85 -9.68 7.43
N THR A 347 -2.20 -9.76 8.70
CA THR A 347 -2.79 -8.66 9.47
C THR A 347 -2.02 -8.52 10.77
N TYR A 348 -1.76 -7.29 11.19
CA TYR A 348 -1.04 -6.98 12.42
C TYR A 348 -1.97 -6.28 13.40
N LEU A 349 -2.18 -6.89 14.57
CA LEU A 349 -3.04 -6.35 15.62
C LEU A 349 -2.19 -5.73 16.74
N GLY A 350 -2.44 -4.46 17.06
CA GLY A 350 -1.80 -3.77 18.17
C GLY A 350 -1.80 -2.26 17.97
N LYS A 351 -1.17 -1.55 18.91
CA LYS A 351 -1.05 -0.10 18.85
C LYS A 351 -0.08 0.33 17.73
N ASP A 352 -0.46 1.34 16.97
CA ASP A 352 0.46 2.03 16.06
C ASP A 352 1.36 3.01 16.82
N GLN A 353 2.62 3.08 16.42
CA GLN A 353 3.62 4.01 16.94
C GLN A 353 3.92 5.10 15.91
N ASN A 354 4.72 6.09 16.32
CA ASN A 354 5.08 7.24 15.48
C ASN A 354 5.74 6.82 14.15
N LEU A 355 5.18 7.28 13.02
CA LEU A 355 5.63 6.94 11.67
C LEU A 355 7.10 7.33 11.40
N LEU A 356 7.57 8.40 12.01
CA LEU A 356 8.88 9.00 11.66
C LEU A 356 10.05 8.32 12.37
N THR A 357 9.80 7.51 13.39
CA THR A 357 10.83 6.83 14.19
C THR A 357 11.02 5.36 13.80
N GLU A 358 12.15 4.79 14.19
CA GLU A 358 12.44 3.36 14.04
C GLU A 358 12.82 2.77 15.39
N THR A 359 11.93 1.95 15.94
CA THR A 359 12.05 1.42 17.30
C THR A 359 11.45 0.00 17.39
N PRO A 360 11.91 -0.85 18.33
CA PRO A 360 11.37 -2.21 18.50
C PRO A 360 9.86 -2.22 18.84
N GLU A 361 9.33 -1.15 19.43
CA GLU A 361 7.93 -1.01 19.84
C GLU A 361 6.96 -1.10 18.66
N HIS A 362 7.40 -0.80 17.43
CA HIS A 362 6.58 -0.99 16.23
C HIS A 362 6.18 -2.47 16.02
N CYS A 363 6.99 -3.40 16.50
CA CYS A 363 6.75 -4.84 16.39
C CYS A 363 6.00 -5.44 17.58
N GLN A 364 5.60 -4.66 18.59
CA GLN A 364 4.79 -5.12 19.74
C GLN A 364 3.33 -5.37 19.33
N LYS A 365 3.14 -6.28 18.37
CA LYS A 365 1.87 -6.60 17.72
C LYS A 365 1.69 -8.12 17.62
N VAL A 366 0.48 -8.54 17.31
CA VAL A 366 0.15 -9.93 16.97
C VAL A 366 0.03 -10.05 15.45
N GLU A 367 0.84 -10.89 14.86
CA GLU A 367 0.75 -11.27 13.45
C GLU A 367 -0.29 -12.39 13.25
N LEU A 368 -1.24 -12.11 12.37
CA LEU A 368 -2.23 -13.04 11.84
C LEU A 368 -1.89 -13.35 10.39
N GLU A 369 -2.02 -14.60 9.95
CA GLU A 369 -1.88 -14.97 8.53
C GLU A 369 -3.13 -14.64 7.70
N SER A 370 -4.26 -14.44 8.38
CA SER A 370 -5.56 -14.18 7.77
C SER A 370 -6.42 -13.35 8.74
N PRO A 371 -7.28 -12.46 8.23
CA PRO A 371 -8.30 -11.79 9.06
C PRO A 371 -9.43 -12.75 9.49
N VAL A 372 -9.49 -13.96 8.94
CA VAL A 372 -10.47 -14.99 9.31
C VAL A 372 -9.89 -15.85 10.41
N LEU A 373 -10.57 -15.88 11.56
CA LEU A 373 -10.16 -16.60 12.75
C LEU A 373 -11.16 -17.71 13.07
N SER A 374 -10.64 -18.86 13.49
CA SER A 374 -11.43 -19.89 14.17
C SER A 374 -11.78 -19.46 15.60
N ASN A 375 -12.76 -20.13 16.21
CA ASN A 375 -13.15 -19.83 17.59
C ASN A 375 -11.98 -20.03 18.58
N SER A 376 -11.15 -21.05 18.38
CA SER A 376 -9.96 -21.28 19.23
C SER A 376 -8.93 -20.17 19.07
N GLU A 377 -8.65 -19.74 17.84
CA GLU A 377 -7.74 -18.62 17.57
C GLU A 377 -8.25 -17.30 18.18
N LEU A 378 -9.56 -17.05 18.12
CA LEU A 378 -10.16 -15.89 18.78
C LEU A 378 -9.99 -15.93 20.31
N GLU A 379 -10.16 -17.10 20.93
CA GLU A 379 -9.92 -17.26 22.38
C GLU A 379 -8.45 -17.06 22.74
N LYS A 380 -7.50 -17.48 21.89
CA LYS A 380 -6.07 -17.16 22.08
C LYS A 380 -5.84 -15.65 22.16
N LEU A 381 -6.45 -14.89 21.24
CA LEU A 381 -6.35 -13.43 21.22
C LEU A 381 -6.99 -12.80 22.48
N ARG A 382 -8.13 -13.34 22.94
CA ARG A 382 -8.80 -12.88 24.17
C ARG A 382 -8.00 -13.14 25.42
N ALA A 383 -7.20 -14.20 25.44
CA ALA A 383 -6.34 -14.56 26.56
C ALA A 383 -5.04 -13.75 26.61
N ILE A 384 -4.76 -12.90 25.60
CA ILE A 384 -3.60 -12.01 25.62
C ILE A 384 -3.84 -10.92 26.67
N ASP A 385 -3.03 -10.97 27.72
CA ASP A 385 -2.94 -9.93 28.75
C ASP A 385 -1.46 -9.72 29.09
N ASN A 386 -0.83 -8.78 28.38
CA ASN A 386 0.52 -8.32 28.67
C ASN A 386 0.59 -6.79 28.65
N GLU A 387 1.76 -6.23 28.96
CA GLU A 387 1.95 -4.77 29.10
C GLU A 387 1.59 -3.97 27.82
N HIS A 388 1.73 -4.57 26.64
CA HIS A 388 1.58 -3.89 25.35
C HIS A 388 0.31 -4.29 24.59
N LEU A 389 -0.27 -5.45 24.90
CA LEU A 389 -1.41 -6.04 24.22
C LEU A 389 -2.42 -6.50 25.26
N GLN A 390 -3.61 -5.91 25.21
CA GLN A 390 -4.74 -6.26 26.06
C GLN A 390 -5.99 -6.41 25.22
N ALA A 391 -6.73 -7.50 25.44
CA ALA A 391 -8.01 -7.72 24.79
C ALA A 391 -9.16 -7.21 25.66
N LYS A 392 -10.13 -6.52 25.04
CA LYS A 392 -11.38 -6.15 25.68
C LYS A 392 -12.55 -6.51 24.77
N THR A 393 -13.50 -7.28 25.29
CA THR A 393 -14.75 -7.57 24.59
C THR A 393 -15.74 -6.45 24.86
N LEU A 394 -16.26 -5.85 23.79
CA LEU A 394 -17.31 -4.84 23.85
C LEU A 394 -18.62 -5.47 23.37
N ASP A 395 -19.70 -5.21 24.10
CA ASP A 395 -21.03 -5.66 23.74
C ASP A 395 -21.56 -4.83 22.58
N ILE A 396 -21.83 -5.49 21.44
CA ILE A 396 -22.44 -4.88 20.24
C ILE A 396 -23.95 -5.17 20.17
N VAL A 397 -24.59 -5.31 21.33
CA VAL A 397 -26.01 -5.65 21.48
C VAL A 397 -26.76 -4.55 22.22
N PHE A 398 -28.05 -4.41 21.92
CA PHE A 398 -28.93 -3.47 22.59
C PHE A 398 -30.24 -4.15 22.98
N GLN A 399 -30.92 -3.62 24.00
CA GLN A 399 -32.21 -4.14 24.42
C GLN A 399 -33.31 -3.67 23.47
N ALA A 400 -33.91 -4.61 22.74
CA ALA A 400 -35.05 -4.36 21.87
C ALA A 400 -36.25 -3.80 22.66
N SER A 401 -36.85 -2.72 22.15
CA SER A 401 -38.11 -2.15 22.64
C SER A 401 -38.74 -1.28 21.56
N GLU A 402 -39.98 -0.83 21.77
CA GLU A 402 -40.70 0.07 20.86
C GLU A 402 -40.20 1.53 20.88
N GLU A 403 -39.31 1.90 21.80
CA GLU A 403 -38.73 3.25 21.87
C GLU A 403 -37.84 3.56 20.64
N GLU A 404 -38.14 4.66 19.96
CA GLU A 404 -37.37 5.15 18.81
C GLU A 404 -35.92 5.53 19.20
N GLY A 405 -34.99 5.46 18.24
CA GLY A 405 -33.60 5.90 18.42
C GLY A 405 -32.71 4.99 19.27
N LYS A 406 -33.14 3.77 19.63
CA LYS A 406 -32.30 2.84 20.41
C LYS A 406 -31.03 2.38 19.70
N LEU A 407 -31.12 2.04 18.42
CA LEU A 407 -29.95 1.64 17.63
C LEU A 407 -28.97 2.80 17.43
N GLU A 408 -29.45 4.05 17.40
CA GLU A 408 -28.58 5.22 17.28
C GLU A 408 -27.85 5.53 18.60
N ARG A 409 -28.46 5.21 19.74
CA ARG A 409 -27.86 5.38 21.07
C ARG A 409 -26.88 4.27 21.46
N ALA A 410 -27.14 3.05 20.97
CA ALA A 410 -26.26 1.90 21.17
C ALA A 410 -25.04 2.00 20.25
#